data_AF-A0A8J8P989-F1
#
_entry.id   AF-A0A8J8P989-F1
#
_cell.length_a   1.000
_cell.length_b   1.000
_cell.length_c   1.000
_cell.angle_alpha   90.00
_cell.angle_beta   90.00
_cell.angle_gamma   90.00
#
_symmetry.space_group_name_H-M   'P 1'
#
loop_
_entity.id
_entity.type
_entity.pdbx_description
1 polymer ?
#
loop_
_entity_poly.entity_id
_entity_poly.type
_entity_poly.pdbx_seq_one_letter_code
_entity_poly.pdbx_strand_id
1 'polypeptide(L)'
;MDHCPECGNRRFVSKLLVYEVTGYDEGGEQEFRRQHVRAEFEYTCSECQTTLRTLPAERRDYYDEVAVLETERRAALRDQLRQLGRRVWQRLAARTTWLALGLVTLVTGLVITL
;
A
#
# COMPACT_ATOMS: atom_id res chain seq x y z
N MET A 1 28.64 10.23 -6.75
CA MET A 1 28.05 11.58 -6.82
C MET A 1 29.19 12.48 -6.41
N ASP A 2 29.79 13.14 -7.40
CA ASP A 2 31.20 13.53 -7.27
C ASP A 2 31.35 15.03 -6.99
N HIS A 3 30.25 15.79 -7.10
CA HIS A 3 30.18 17.24 -6.92
C HIS A 3 28.89 17.65 -6.22
N CYS A 4 28.97 18.73 -5.45
CA CYS A 4 27.82 19.28 -4.75
C CYS A 4 26.93 20.01 -5.76
N PRO A 5 25.61 19.74 -5.80
CA PRO A 5 24.71 20.39 -6.76
C PRO A 5 24.56 21.90 -6.49
N GLU A 6 24.80 22.35 -5.27
CA GLU A 6 24.65 23.75 -4.88
C GLU A 6 25.92 24.58 -5.18
N CYS A 7 27.10 24.09 -4.79
CA CYS A 7 28.35 24.85 -4.89
C CYS A 7 29.39 24.27 -5.85
N GLY A 8 29.13 23.11 -6.45
CA GLY A 8 30.05 22.43 -7.36
C GLY A 8 31.28 21.79 -6.71
N ASN A 9 31.47 21.92 -5.40
CA ASN A 9 32.67 21.40 -4.74
C ASN A 9 32.64 19.87 -4.54
N ARG A 10 33.81 19.25 -4.39
CA ARG A 10 34.00 17.80 -4.28
C ARG A 10 34.23 17.29 -2.85
N ARG A 11 34.39 18.18 -1.88
CA ARG A 11 34.65 17.80 -0.48
C ARG A 11 33.34 17.53 0.24
N PHE A 12 33.19 16.30 0.71
CA PHE A 12 32.04 15.83 1.46
C PHE A 12 32.47 15.12 2.73
N VAL A 13 31.68 15.28 3.79
CA VAL A 13 31.71 14.45 4.97
C VAL A 13 30.53 13.49 4.89
N SER A 14 30.79 12.18 4.94
CA SER A 14 29.74 11.16 4.93
C SER A 14 29.44 10.66 6.33
N LYS A 15 28.16 10.54 6.68
CA LYS A 15 27.67 9.89 7.88
C LYS A 15 26.75 8.75 7.49
N LEU A 16 26.94 7.58 8.11
CA LEU A 16 26.01 6.47 8.00
C LEU A 16 24.90 6.66 9.04
N LEU A 17 23.66 6.75 8.58
CA LEU A 17 22.46 6.78 9.42
C LEU A 17 21.81 5.41 9.40
N VAL A 18 21.57 4.83 10.58
CA VAL A 18 20.96 3.51 10.73
C VAL A 18 19.68 3.68 11.54
N TYR A 19 18.55 3.29 10.96
CA TYR A 19 17.23 3.35 11.57
C TYR A 19 16.72 1.92 11.82
N GLU A 20 16.27 1.66 13.04
CA GLU A 20 15.47 0.49 13.33
C GLU A 20 14.00 0.87 13.15
N VAL A 21 13.32 0.23 12.19
CA VAL A 21 11.89 0.41 11.99
C VAL A 21 11.14 -0.70 12.70
N THR A 22 10.30 -0.31 13.65
CA THR A 22 9.42 -1.22 14.40
C THR A 22 7.97 -0.98 13.97
N GLY A 23 7.30 -2.02 13.51
CA GLY A 23 5.85 -2.01 13.25
C GLY A 23 5.06 -2.39 14.50
N TYR A 24 3.89 -1.79 14.66
CA TYR A 24 2.91 -2.12 15.69
C TYR A 24 1.56 -2.35 15.01
N ASP A 25 0.80 -3.35 15.46
CA ASP A 25 -0.58 -3.57 14.97
C ASP A 25 -1.55 -2.56 15.59
N GLU A 26 -2.81 -2.59 15.13
CA GLU A 26 -3.92 -1.78 15.64
C GLU A 26 -4.22 -2.03 17.14
N GLY A 27 -3.73 -3.14 17.72
CA GLY A 27 -3.84 -3.49 19.13
C GLY A 27 -2.68 -3.01 19.99
N GLY A 28 -1.65 -2.41 19.39
CA GLY A 28 -0.41 -2.01 20.07
C GLY A 28 0.55 -3.17 20.36
N GLU A 29 0.23 -4.38 19.89
CA GLU A 29 1.13 -5.51 19.92
C GLU A 29 2.12 -5.40 18.76
N GLN A 30 3.34 -5.92 18.97
CA GLN A 30 4.43 -5.76 18.01
C GLN A 30 4.18 -6.65 16.80
N GLU A 31 3.60 -6.07 15.74
CA GLU A 31 3.31 -6.77 14.48
C GLU A 31 4.64 -7.02 13.74
N PHE A 32 5.14 -8.25 13.89
CA PHE A 32 6.32 -8.79 13.21
C PHE A 32 7.70 -8.25 13.65
N ARG A 33 8.49 -9.16 14.22
CA ARG A 33 9.94 -9.03 14.46
C ARG A 33 10.75 -9.18 13.15
N ARG A 34 10.45 -8.38 12.12
CA ARG A 34 11.40 -8.16 11.02
C ARG A 34 12.12 -6.87 11.31
N GLN A 35 13.32 -6.98 11.92
CA GLN A 35 14.22 -5.85 12.12
C GLN A 35 14.57 -5.25 10.76
N HIS A 36 13.83 -4.23 10.37
CA HIS A 36 14.08 -3.52 9.14
C HIS A 36 15.11 -2.43 9.47
N VAL A 37 16.38 -2.80 9.31
CA VAL A 37 17.49 -1.86 9.47
C VAL A 37 17.59 -1.05 8.18
N ARG A 38 17.07 0.18 8.20
CA ARG A 38 17.23 1.14 7.10
C ARG A 38 18.55 1.86 7.29
N ALA A 39 19.43 1.76 6.30
CA ALA A 39 20.70 2.46 6.29
C ALA A 39 20.69 3.54 5.20
N GLU A 40 21.00 4.78 5.56
CA GLU A 40 21.14 5.89 4.61
C GLU A 40 22.52 6.52 4.75
N PHE A 41 23.10 6.91 3.63
CA PHE A 41 24.29 7.77 3.65
C PHE A 41 23.84 9.23 3.57
N GLU A 42 24.21 10.01 4.57
CA GLU A 42 24.11 11.46 4.57
C GLU A 42 25.47 12.04 4.19
N TYR A 43 25.51 12.80 3.10
CA TYR A 43 26.68 13.51 2.62
C TYR A 43 26.50 15.00 2.87
N THR A 44 27.38 15.60 3.66
CA THR A 44 27.40 17.04 3.91
C THR A 44 28.55 17.67 3.13
N CYS A 45 28.26 18.65 2.27
CA CYS A 45 29.31 19.41 1.61
C CYS A 45 30.06 20.27 2.65
N SER A 46 31.40 20.20 2.68
CA SER A 46 32.18 20.91 3.68
C SER A 46 32.16 22.44 3.53
N GLU A 47 31.89 22.95 2.32
CA GLU A 47 31.94 24.39 2.05
C GLU A 47 30.60 25.06 2.28
N CYS A 48 29.54 24.57 1.62
CA CYS A 48 28.20 25.18 1.69
C CYS A 48 27.29 24.54 2.73
N GLN A 49 27.76 23.50 3.43
CA GLN A 49 27.01 22.77 4.47
C GLN A 49 25.70 22.13 3.99
N THR A 50 25.47 22.06 2.67
CA THR A 50 24.32 21.35 2.10
C THR A 50 24.40 19.86 2.40
N THR A 51 23.32 19.31 2.95
CA THR A 51 23.17 17.89 3.25
C THR A 51 22.40 17.19 2.13
N LEU A 52 22.89 16.02 1.73
CA LEU A 52 22.31 15.17 0.69
C LEU A 52 22.15 13.78 1.26
N ARG A 53 20.97 13.17 1.12
CA ARG A 53 20.71 11.81 1.59
C ARG A 53 20.55 10.87 0.43
N THR A 54 21.25 9.73 0.46
CA THR A 54 21.12 8.71 -0.57
C THR A 54 21.05 7.31 0.06
N LEU A 55 20.20 6.47 -0.51
CA LEU A 55 20.16 5.04 -0.18
C LEU A 55 21.35 4.31 -0.83
N PRO A 56 21.99 3.36 -0.13
CA PRO A 56 23.07 2.54 -0.67
C PRO A 56 22.59 1.74 -1.88
N ALA A 57 23.38 1.74 -2.95
CA ALA A 57 23.01 1.14 -4.24
C ALA A 57 22.59 -0.33 -4.13
N GLU A 58 23.32 -1.12 -3.35
CA GLU A 58 23.05 -2.56 -3.12
C GLU A 58 21.68 -2.85 -2.47
N ARG A 59 21.10 -1.89 -1.75
CA ARG A 59 19.80 -2.08 -1.09
C ARG A 59 18.65 -1.36 -1.79
N ARG A 60 18.90 -0.52 -2.80
CA ARG A 60 17.81 0.16 -3.53
C ARG A 60 16.87 -0.86 -4.14
N ASP A 61 17.43 -1.88 -4.80
CA ASP A 61 16.68 -2.95 -5.44
C ASP A 61 15.81 -3.71 -4.44
N TYR A 62 16.31 -4.00 -3.23
CA TYR A 62 15.52 -4.65 -2.17
C TYR A 62 14.31 -3.81 -1.74
N TYR A 63 14.46 -2.49 -1.58
CA TYR A 63 13.35 -1.61 -1.20
C TYR A 63 12.35 -1.42 -2.34
N ASP A 64 12.83 -1.33 -3.58
CA ASP A 64 11.98 -1.22 -4.77
C ASP A 64 11.19 -2.52 -4.99
N GLU A 65 11.82 -3.69 -4.82
CA GLU A 65 11.16 -5.00 -4.85
C GLU A 65 10.09 -5.12 -3.77
N VAL A 66 10.38 -4.68 -2.54
CA VAL A 66 9.38 -4.68 -1.45
C VAL A 66 8.20 -3.75 -1.77
N ALA A 67 8.46 -2.57 -2.33
CA ALA A 67 7.40 -1.66 -2.76
C ALA A 67 6.54 -2.30 -3.87
N VAL A 68 7.16 -2.94 -4.85
CA VAL A 68 6.45 -3.70 -5.90
C VAL A 68 5.60 -4.80 -5.29
N LEU A 69 6.16 -5.62 -4.39
CA LEU A 69 5.43 -6.71 -3.71
C LEU A 69 4.24 -6.20 -2.89
N GLU A 70 4.36 -5.05 -2.21
CA GLU A 70 3.24 -4.42 -1.51
C GLU A 70 2.15 -3.94 -2.47
N THR A 71 2.53 -3.35 -3.61
CA THR A 71 1.56 -2.91 -4.62
C THR A 71 0.81 -4.08 -5.25
N GLU A 72 1.51 -5.17 -5.56
CA GLU A 72 0.92 -6.41 -6.08
C GLU A 72 -0.01 -7.04 -5.05
N ARG A 73 0.37 -7.09 -3.77
CA ARG A 73 -0.48 -7.58 -2.68
C ARG A 73 -1.77 -6.76 -2.56
N ARG A 74 -1.68 -5.42 -2.62
CA ARG A 74 -2.87 -4.54 -2.59
C ARG A 74 -3.76 -4.76 -3.82
N ALA A 75 -3.17 -5.00 -4.99
CA ALA A 75 -3.92 -5.31 -6.20
C ALA A 75 -4.66 -6.65 -6.08
N ALA A 76 -3.99 -7.70 -5.59
CA ALA A 76 -4.58 -9.01 -5.37
C ALA A 76 -5.72 -8.98 -4.34
N LEU A 77 -5.54 -8.27 -3.22
CA LEU A 77 -6.60 -8.08 -2.21
C LEU A 77 -7.82 -7.34 -2.78
N ARG A 78 -7.59 -6.30 -3.59
CA ARG A 78 -8.66 -5.54 -4.24
C ARG A 78 -9.46 -6.41 -5.21
N ASP A 79 -8.79 -7.30 -5.94
CA ASP A 79 -9.46 -8.23 -6.84
C ASP A 79 -10.24 -9.32 -6.10
N GLN A 80 -9.72 -9.84 -4.99
CA GLN A 80 -10.48 -10.74 -4.12
C GLN A 80 -11.74 -10.06 -3.56
N LEU A 81 -11.64 -8.80 -3.10
CA LEU A 81 -12.79 -8.04 -2.63
C LEU A 81 -13.82 -7.80 -3.74
N ARG A 82 -13.38 -7.49 -4.96
CA ARG A 82 -14.29 -7.36 -6.12
C ARG A 82 -15.01 -8.66 -6.44
N GLN A 83 -14.32 -9.79 -6.38
CA GLN A 83 -14.94 -11.10 -6.63
C GLN A 83 -15.98 -11.44 -5.56
N LEU A 84 -15.68 -11.16 -4.28
CA LEU A 84 -16.64 -11.32 -3.19
C LEU A 84 -17.85 -10.39 -3.35
N GLY A 85 -17.59 -9.11 -3.65
CA GLY A 85 -18.64 -8.12 -3.92
C GLY A 85 -19.56 -8.56 -5.06
N ARG A 86 -19.03 -9.07 -6.17
CA ARG A 86 -19.84 -9.60 -7.28
C ARG A 86 -20.71 -10.77 -6.85
N ARG A 87 -20.19 -11.73 -6.09
CA ARG A 87 -20.99 -12.88 -5.61
C ARG A 87 -22.11 -12.43 -4.66
N VAL A 88 -21.82 -11.50 -3.75
CA VAL A 88 -22.83 -10.94 -2.85
C VAL A 88 -23.89 -10.19 -3.64
N TRP A 89 -23.48 -9.37 -4.62
CA TRP A 89 -24.40 -8.64 -5.49
C TRP A 89 -25.30 -9.58 -6.29
N GLN A 90 -24.75 -10.65 -6.87
CA GLN A 90 -25.54 -11.65 -7.60
C GLN A 90 -26.60 -12.31 -6.71
N ARG A 91 -26.26 -12.64 -5.45
CA ARG A 91 -27.22 -13.19 -4.50
C ARG A 91 -28.31 -12.19 -4.11
N LEU A 92 -27.94 -10.93 -3.91
CA LEU A 92 -28.91 -9.86 -3.61
C LEU A 92 -29.84 -9.62 -4.79
N ALA A 93 -29.29 -9.54 -6.01
CA ALA A 93 -30.07 -9.37 -7.24
C ALA A 93 -31.03 -10.54 -7.49
N ALA A 94 -30.59 -11.78 -7.27
CA ALA A 94 -31.50 -12.93 -7.35
C ALA A 94 -32.65 -12.78 -6.33
N ARG A 95 -32.34 -12.45 -5.07
CA ARG A 95 -33.35 -12.31 -4.03
C ARG A 95 -34.35 -11.19 -4.31
N THR A 96 -33.91 -10.06 -4.85
CA THR A 96 -34.81 -8.97 -5.26
C THR A 96 -35.68 -9.37 -6.45
N THR A 97 -35.18 -10.13 -7.42
CA THR A 97 -36.01 -10.63 -8.54
C THR A 97 -37.12 -11.58 -8.08
N TRP A 98 -36.85 -12.46 -7.12
CA TRP A 98 -37.88 -13.34 -6.53
C TRP A 98 -38.96 -12.54 -5.79
N LEU A 99 -38.56 -11.52 -5.04
CA LEU A 99 -39.51 -10.63 -4.34
C LEU A 99 -40.38 -9.85 -5.34
N ALA A 100 -39.80 -9.31 -6.41
CA ALA A 100 -40.53 -8.61 -7.45
C ALA A 100 -41.55 -9.53 -8.15
N LEU A 101 -41.15 -10.75 -8.51
CA LEU A 101 -42.04 -11.75 -9.11
C LEU A 101 -43.20 -12.12 -8.17
N GLY A 102 -42.91 -12.35 -6.88
CA GLY A 102 -43.94 -12.65 -5.88
C GLY A 102 -44.93 -11.50 -5.67
N LEU A 103 -44.47 -10.26 -5.77
CA LEU A 103 -45.33 -9.08 -5.65
C LEU A 103 -46.22 -8.90 -6.88
N VAL A 104 -45.68 -9.12 -8.08
CA VAL A 104 -46.46 -9.09 -9.34
C VAL A 104 -47.53 -10.18 -9.32
N THR A 105 -47.19 -11.42 -8.96
CA THR A 105 -48.17 -12.51 -8.92
C THR A 105 -49.28 -12.25 -7.90
N LEU A 106 -48.95 -11.68 -6.73
CA LEU A 106 -49.91 -11.31 -5.70
C LEU A 106 -50.87 -10.21 -6.18
N VAL A 107 -50.36 -9.16 -6.83
CA VAL A 107 -51.21 -8.10 -7.40
C VAL A 107 -52.10 -8.64 -8.52
N THR A 108 -51.57 -9.45 -9.44
CA THR A 108 -52.39 -10.05 -10.50
C THR A 108 -53.45 -11.00 -9.95
N GLY A 109 -53.13 -11.78 -8.91
CA GLY A 109 -54.10 -12.65 -8.24
C GLY A 109 -55.21 -11.84 -7.59
N LEU A 110 -54.85 -10.76 -6.88
CA LEU A 110 -55.80 -9.87 -6.21
C LEU A 110 -56.78 -9.22 -7.20
N VAL A 111 -56.28 -8.76 -8.36
CA VAL A 111 -57.11 -8.16 -9.43
C VAL A 111 -58.08 -9.18 -10.05
N ILE A 112 -57.68 -10.45 -10.18
CA ILE A 112 -58.56 -11.50 -10.74
C ILE A 112 -59.66 -11.90 -9.75
N THR A 113 -59.39 -11.82 -8.44
CA THR A 113 -60.35 -12.19 -7.38
C THR A 113 -61.35 -11.09 -6.99
N LEU A 114 -61.19 -9.88 -7.53
CA LEU A 114 -62.01 -8.69 -7.21
C LEU A 114 -63.06 -8.45 -8.30
#